data_AF-A0A537R8H5-F1
#
_entry.id   AF-A0A537R8H5-F1
#
_cell.length_a   1.000
_cell.length_b   1.000
_cell.length_c   1.000
_cell.angle_alpha   90.00
_cell.angle_beta   90.00
_cell.angle_gamma   90.00
#
_symmetry.space_group_name_H-M   'P 1'
#
loop_
_entity.id
_entity.type
_entity.pdbx_description
1 polymer ?
#
loop_
_entity_poly.entity_id
_entity_poly.type
_entity_poly.pdbx_seq_one_letter_code
_entity_poly.pdbx_strand_id
1 'polypeptide(L)'
;MLSTAMDPPTFIRANTKLLAVPLVPEIRLHIAEESLPIWQKTEEELGAMNVPPPYWAFAWAGGQALARFLLDNPAMVADRCVLDLGSGSGLVA
;
A
#
# COMPACT_ATOMS: atom_id res chain seq x y z
N MET A 1 -15.93 -23.37 -16.65
CA MET A 1 -14.79 -23.40 -15.71
C MET A 1 -14.88 -22.13 -14.87
N LEU A 2 -15.21 -22.25 -13.58
CA LEU A 2 -15.15 -21.10 -12.66
C LEU A 2 -13.68 -20.74 -12.46
N SER A 3 -13.31 -19.52 -12.81
CA SER A 3 -12.00 -18.95 -12.49
C SER A 3 -11.82 -19.01 -10.98
N THR A 4 -10.83 -19.77 -10.50
CA THR A 4 -10.34 -19.67 -9.13
C THR A 4 -9.53 -18.38 -9.04
N ALA A 5 -10.22 -17.24 -8.99
CA ALA A 5 -9.59 -15.99 -8.59
C ALA A 5 -8.96 -16.21 -7.21
N MET A 6 -7.67 -15.94 -7.10
CA MET A 6 -6.92 -16.12 -5.87
C MET A 6 -7.53 -15.26 -4.75
N ASP A 7 -7.68 -15.81 -3.55
CA ASP A 7 -8.15 -15.07 -2.37
C ASP A 7 -7.29 -13.80 -2.15
N PRO A 8 -7.88 -12.60 -1.99
CA PRO A 8 -7.11 -11.34 -1.97
C PRO A 8 -6.01 -11.28 -0.90
N PRO A 9 -6.24 -11.67 0.37
CA PRO A 9 -5.17 -11.79 1.37
C PRO A 9 -4.01 -12.71 0.92
N THR A 10 -4.33 -13.84 0.30
CA THR A 10 -3.34 -14.79 -0.22
C THR A 10 -2.51 -14.16 -1.34
N PHE A 11 -3.17 -13.47 -2.28
CA PHE A 11 -2.52 -12.74 -3.36
C PHE A 11 -1.60 -11.63 -2.83
N ILE A 12 -2.05 -10.82 -1.86
CA ILE A 12 -1.26 -9.74 -1.27
C ILE A 12 -0.02 -10.32 -0.61
N ARG A 13 -0.14 -11.35 0.25
CA ARG A 13 1.01 -11.96 0.93
C ARG A 13 2.01 -12.62 -0.02
N ALA A 14 1.54 -13.19 -1.13
CA ALA A 14 2.40 -13.81 -2.13
C ALA A 14 3.19 -12.77 -2.95
N ASN A 15 2.68 -11.54 -3.09
CA ASN A 15 3.24 -10.50 -3.95
C ASN A 15 3.77 -9.28 -3.18
N THR A 16 3.84 -9.33 -1.85
CA THR A 16 4.37 -8.26 -0.99
C THR A 16 5.13 -8.84 0.19
N LYS A 17 5.88 -7.99 0.89
CA LYS A 17 6.50 -8.33 2.17
C LYS A 17 5.99 -7.38 3.25
N LEU A 18 5.92 -7.88 4.49
CA LEU A 18 5.61 -7.04 5.65
C LEU A 18 6.87 -6.26 6.07
N LEU A 19 6.97 -5.03 5.60
CA LEU A 19 8.14 -4.17 5.79
C LEU A 19 7.80 -2.95 6.63
N ALA A 20 8.79 -2.44 7.36
CA ALA A 20 8.70 -1.12 7.98
C ALA A 20 8.74 -0.05 6.89
N VAL A 21 7.94 1.00 7.05
CA VAL A 21 7.89 2.10 6.09
C VAL A 21 9.14 2.99 6.28
N PRO A 22 9.93 3.30 5.22
CA PRO A 22 11.25 3.89 5.38
C PRO A 22 11.34 5.18 6.21
N LEU A 23 10.38 6.09 6.05
CA LEU A 23 10.34 7.37 6.78
C LEU A 23 9.44 7.33 8.03
N VAL A 24 8.76 6.21 8.26
CA VAL A 24 7.83 6.00 9.39
C VAL A 24 7.94 4.55 9.88
N PRO A 25 9.10 4.15 10.47
CA PRO A 25 9.38 2.76 10.79
C PRO A 25 8.50 2.16 11.88
N GLU A 26 7.73 2.99 12.61
CA GLU A 26 6.71 2.56 13.58
C GLU A 26 5.55 1.82 12.91
N ILE A 27 5.31 2.05 11.61
CA ILE A 27 4.25 1.41 10.83
C ILE A 27 4.86 0.36 9.91
N ARG A 28 4.22 -0.82 9.90
CA ARG A 28 4.56 -1.92 8.98
C ARG A 28 3.40 -2.23 8.07
N LEU A 29 3.66 -2.35 6.77
CA LEU A 29 2.66 -2.63 5.75
C LEU A 29 3.10 -3.78 4.85
N HIS A 30 2.12 -4.43 4.24
CA HIS A 30 2.34 -5.34 3.13
C HIS A 30 2.57 -4.52 1.85
N ILE A 31 3.83 -4.28 1.51
CA ILE A 31 4.24 -3.48 0.34
C ILE A 31 5.14 -4.29 -0.58
N ALA A 32 5.17 -3.90 -1.86
CA ALA A 32 6.09 -4.45 -2.82
C ALA A 32 7.51 -3.96 -2.54
N GLU A 33 8.48 -4.88 -2.61
CA GLU A 33 9.90 -4.54 -2.65
C GLU A 33 10.26 -4.21 -4.10
N GLU A 34 11.20 -3.29 -4.33
CA GLU A 34 11.64 -2.85 -5.67
C GLU A 34 12.13 -4.01 -6.58
N SER A 35 12.48 -5.14 -5.96
CA SER A 35 12.89 -6.39 -6.61
C SER A 35 11.74 -7.30 -7.07
N LEU A 36 10.49 -7.04 -6.68
CA LEU A 36 9.38 -7.94 -6.98
C LEU A 36 8.93 -7.81 -8.44
N PRO A 37 8.54 -8.94 -9.09
CA PRO A 37 8.15 -8.94 -10.50
C PRO A 37 7.03 -7.97 -10.86
N ILE A 38 6.18 -7.60 -9.89
CA ILE A 38 5.09 -6.64 -10.10
C ILE A 38 5.59 -5.21 -10.36
N TRP A 39 6.79 -4.85 -9.89
CA TRP A 39 7.43 -3.55 -10.17
C TRP A 39 8.05 -3.49 -11.58
N GLN A 40 8.55 -4.63 -12.05
CA GLN A 40 9.25 -4.74 -13.34
C GLN A 40 8.30 -4.94 -14.53
N LYS A 41 7.03 -5.26 -14.27
CA LYS A 41 6.02 -5.41 -15.32
C LYS A 41 5.66 -4.05 -15.90
N THR A 42 5.65 -3.95 -17.23
CA THR A 42 5.19 -2.75 -17.91
C THR A 42 3.70 -2.54 -17.65
N GLU A 43 3.23 -1.30 -17.76
CA GLU A 43 1.79 -0.96 -17.65
C GLU A 43 0.93 -1.76 -18.63
N GLU A 44 1.50 -2.10 -19.79
CA GLU A 44 0.87 -2.93 -20.83
C GLU A 44 0.75 -4.41 -20.40
N GLU A 45 1.76 -4.97 -19.73
CA GLU A 45 1.72 -6.32 -19.17
C GLU A 45 0.77 -6.43 -17.97
N LEU A 46 0.76 -5.40 -17.10
CA LEU A 46 -0.19 -5.31 -16.00
C LEU A 46 -1.62 -5.16 -16.52
N GLY A 47 -1.82 -4.34 -17.55
CA GLY A 47 -3.09 -4.19 -18.26
C GLY A 47 -3.56 -5.49 -18.93
N ALA A 48 -2.67 -6.23 -19.59
CA ALA A 48 -2.97 -7.53 -20.20
C ALA A 48 -3.34 -8.60 -19.15
N MET A 49 -2.83 -8.49 -17.93
CA MET A 49 -3.23 -9.31 -16.78
C MET A 49 -4.50 -8.80 -16.07
N ASN A 50 -5.10 -7.70 -16.56
CA ASN A 50 -6.23 -7.00 -15.94
C ASN A 50 -5.93 -6.55 -14.49
N VAL A 51 -4.66 -6.28 -14.19
CA VAL A 51 -4.18 -5.79 -12.90
C VAL A 51 -3.93 -4.29 -13.04
N PRO A 52 -4.73 -3.41 -12.43
CA PRO A 52 -4.39 -1.98 -12.38
C PRO A 52 -3.06 -1.80 -11.63
N PRO A 53 -2.29 -0.74 -11.91
CA PRO A 53 -1.06 -0.43 -11.17
C PRO A 53 -1.34 -0.54 -9.66
N PRO A 54 -0.57 -1.31 -8.88
CA PRO A 54 -0.96 -1.65 -7.53
C PRO A 54 -0.64 -0.49 -6.59
N TYR A 55 -1.40 0.61 -6.66
CA TYR A 55 -1.22 1.80 -5.83
C TYR A 55 -1.20 1.48 -4.33
N TRP A 56 -1.90 0.40 -3.94
CA TRP A 56 -1.94 -0.17 -2.59
C TRP A 56 -0.64 -0.84 -2.15
N ALA A 57 0.21 -1.27 -3.07
CA ALA A 57 1.44 -1.99 -2.76
C ALA A 57 2.61 -1.05 -2.41
N PHE A 58 2.41 0.28 -2.34
CA PHE A 58 3.49 1.24 -2.14
C PHE A 58 3.18 2.26 -1.04
N ALA A 59 4.20 2.55 -0.24
CA ALA A 59 4.20 3.68 0.69
C ALA A 59 4.67 4.95 -0.06
N TRP A 60 3.75 5.62 -0.75
CA TRP A 60 4.05 6.83 -1.52
C TRP A 60 4.60 7.95 -0.63
N ALA A 61 5.50 8.77 -1.16
CA ALA A 61 6.20 9.82 -0.42
C ALA A 61 5.25 10.78 0.33
N GLY A 62 4.13 11.16 -0.31
CA GLY A 62 3.11 12.02 0.31
C GLY A 62 2.46 11.38 1.54
N GLY A 63 2.11 10.10 1.45
CA GLY A 63 1.56 9.35 2.58
C GLY A 63 2.56 9.20 3.72
N GLN A 64 3.83 8.95 3.42
CA GLN A 64 4.89 8.88 4.44
C GLN A 64 5.07 10.21 5.17
N ALA A 65 5.08 11.34 4.44
CA ALA A 65 5.18 12.67 5.03
C ALA A 65 3.98 12.98 5.94
N LEU A 66 2.75 12.66 5.50
CA LEU A 66 1.55 12.89 6.30
C LEU A 66 1.50 12.00 7.54
N ALA A 67 1.83 10.71 7.41
CA ALA A 67 1.90 9.79 8.54
C ALA A 67 2.92 10.25 9.59
N ARG A 68 4.12 10.68 9.16
CA ARG A 68 5.12 11.26 10.07
C ARG A 68 4.56 12.47 10.81
N PHE A 69 3.95 13.41 10.07
CA PHE A 69 3.35 14.60 10.66
C PHE A 69 2.26 14.27 11.70
N LEU A 70 1.36 13.32 11.41
CA LEU A 70 0.29 12.95 12.34
C LEU A 70 0.80 12.23 13.58
N LEU A 71 1.82 11.37 13.44
CA LEU A 71 2.46 10.72 14.58
C LEU A 71 3.17 11.72 15.51
N ASP A 72 3.77 12.76 14.94
CA ASP A 72 4.38 13.85 15.72
C ASP A 72 3.34 14.82 16.32
N ASN A 73 2.13 14.87 15.75
CA ASN A 73 1.07 15.81 16.11
C ASN A 73 -0.29 15.11 16.31
N PRO A 74 -0.40 14.14 17.25
CA PRO A 74 -1.60 13.32 17.39
C PRO A 74 -2.87 14.13 17.71
N ALA A 75 -2.71 15.28 18.38
CA ALA A 75 -3.81 16.20 18.70
C ALA A 75 -4.54 16.75 17.47
N MET A 76 -3.96 16.66 16.26
CA MET A 76 -4.61 17.09 15.02
C MET A 76 -5.85 16.24 14.68
N VAL A 77 -5.84 14.96 15.07
CA VAL A 77 -6.88 13.98 14.71
C VAL A 77 -7.49 13.27 15.93
N ALA A 78 -6.90 13.41 17.12
CA ALA A 78 -7.46 12.85 18.35
C ALA A 78 -8.92 13.29 18.57
N ASP A 79 -9.77 12.33 18.95
CA ASP A 79 -11.20 12.52 19.22
C ASP A 79 -12.03 13.07 18.03
N ARG A 80 -11.53 12.91 16.80
CA ARG A 80 -12.22 13.33 15.56
C ARG A 80 -12.60 12.13 14.70
N CYS A 81 -13.66 12.29 13.91
CA CYS A 81 -13.97 11.41 12.79
C CYS A 81 -13.19 11.88 11.55
N VAL A 82 -12.33 11.02 11.00
CA VAL A 82 -11.44 11.33 9.88
C VAL A 82 -11.73 10.38 8.73
N LEU A 83 -11.70 10.91 7.50
CA LEU A 83 -11.82 10.14 6.26
C LEU A 83 -10.51 10.26 5.47
N ASP A 84 -9.86 9.13 5.20
CA ASP A 84 -8.73 9.05 4.27
C ASP A 84 -9.25 8.73 2.85
N LEU A 85 -9.32 9.76 2.00
CA LEU A 85 -9.82 9.63 0.62
C LEU A 85 -8.67 9.30 -0.33
N GLY A 86 -8.77 8.15 -1.01
CA GLY A 86 -7.70 7.68 -1.88
C GLY A 86 -6.52 7.11 -1.09
N SER A 87 -6.82 6.34 -0.03
CA SER A 87 -5.87 5.86 0.98
C SER A 87 -4.70 5.01 0.44
N GLY A 88 -4.77 4.55 -0.80
CA GLY A 88 -3.68 3.81 -1.44
C GLY A 88 -3.30 2.57 -0.64
N SER A 89 -2.11 2.56 -0.04
CA SER A 89 -1.62 1.48 0.82
C SER A 89 -2.25 1.44 2.22
N GLY A 90 -3.08 2.42 2.56
CA GLY A 90 -3.68 2.56 3.89
C GLY A 90 -2.70 3.08 4.94
N LEU A 91 -1.56 3.66 4.53
CA LEU A 91 -0.54 4.16 5.46
C LEU A 91 -1.06 5.24 6.42
N VAL A 92 -2.08 6.00 6.00
CA VAL A 92 -2.65 7.13 6.76
C VAL A 92 -4.12 6.88 7.13
N ALA A 93 -4.60 5.64 6.96
CA ALA A 93 -5.99 5.27 7.21
C ALA A 93 -6.28 4.92 8.68
#